data_AF-A0A351ETU9-F1
#
_entry.id   AF-A0A351ETU9-F1
#
_cell.length_a   1.000
_cell.length_b   1.000
_cell.length_c   1.000
_cell.angle_alpha   90.00
_cell.angle_beta   90.00
_cell.angle_gamma   90.00
#
_symmetry.space_group_name_H-M   'P 1'
#
loop_
_entity.id
_entity.type
_entity.pdbx_description
1 polymer ?
#
loop_
_entity_poly.entity_id
_entity_poly.type
_entity_poly.pdbx_seq_one_letter_code
_entity_poly.pdbx_strand_id
1 'polypeptide(L)'
;MTGLDITARELVLSVVADEVAARRTVLMATHSLADARECDLVLLLNTTPIAIGPPDEVFTESNLVRTFGHRVVHVGDSLTVDDHHEH
;
A
#
# COMPACT_ATOMS: atom_id res chain seq x y z
N MET A 1 18.88 0.15 3.68
CA MET A 1 18.61 1.43 3.01
C MET A 1 19.09 2.56 3.89
N THR A 2 19.86 3.49 3.31
CA THR A 2 20.44 4.65 3.99
C THR A 2 19.36 5.70 4.25
N GLY A 3 19.52 6.58 5.25
CA GLY A 3 18.54 7.63 5.57
C GLY A 3 18.20 8.60 4.43
N LEU A 4 18.97 8.58 3.33
CA LEU A 4 18.65 9.29 2.10
C LEU A 4 17.33 8.82 1.46
N ASP A 5 17.00 7.53 1.59
CA ASP A 5 15.79 6.95 1.02
C ASP A 5 14.53 7.40 1.78
N ILE A 6 14.65 7.55 3.11
CA ILE A 6 13.56 8.06 3.97
C ILE A 6 13.24 9.51 3.62
N THR A 7 14.24 10.38 3.49
CA THR A 7 14.03 11.78 3.12
C THR A 7 13.44 11.92 1.71
N ALA A 8 13.87 11.08 0.77
CA ALA A 8 13.30 11.07 -0.58
C ALA A 8 11.82 10.66 -0.57
N ARG A 9 11.47 9.62 0.22
CA ARG A 9 10.08 9.18 0.41
C ARG A 9 9.20 10.26 1.04
N GLU A 10 9.68 10.90 2.12
CA GLU A 10 8.94 11.99 2.78
C GLU A 10 8.64 13.14 1.80
N LEU A 11 9.60 13.50 0.94
CA LEU A 11 9.41 14.52 -0.07
C LEU A 11 8.37 14.13 -1.13
N VAL A 12 8.38 12.86 -1.59
CA VAL A 12 7.37 12.38 -2.54
C VAL A 12 5.98 12.40 -1.91
N LEU A 13 5.85 11.91 -0.68
CA LEU A 13 4.58 11.90 0.04
C LEU A 13 4.06 13.32 0.32
N SER A 14 4.94 14.29 0.62
CA SER A 14 4.53 15.68 0.81
C SER A 14 4.01 16.30 -0.48
N VAL A 15 4.66 16.05 -1.62
CA VAL A 15 4.19 16.54 -2.93
C VAL A 15 2.84 15.93 -3.28
N VAL A 16 2.64 14.63 -3.00
CA VAL A 16 1.36 13.95 -3.22
C VAL A 16 0.25 14.59 -2.37
N ALA A 17 0.53 14.88 -1.10
CA ALA A 17 -0.44 15.54 -0.21
C ALA A 17 -0.83 16.94 -0.72
N ASP A 18 0.14 17.72 -1.21
CA ASP A 18 -0.11 19.05 -1.77
C ASP A 18 -0.99 18.99 -3.03
N GLU A 19 -0.77 18.01 -3.90
CA GLU A 19 -1.57 17.81 -5.12
C GLU A 19 -3.01 17.37 -4.80
N VAL A 20 -3.18 16.50 -3.80
CA VAL A 20 -4.51 16.11 -3.29
C VAL A 20 -5.22 17.32 -2.67
N ALA A 21 -4.53 18.13 -1.88
CA ALA A 21 -5.07 19.38 -1.32
C ALA A 21 -5.49 20.38 -2.41
N ALA A 22 -4.80 20.35 -3.56
CA ALA A 22 -5.17 21.10 -4.76
C ALA A 22 -6.35 20.48 -5.56
N ARG A 23 -7.04 19.47 -5.02
CA ARG A 23 -8.17 18.74 -5.62
C ARG A 23 -7.83 18.01 -6.91
N ARG A 24 -6.59 17.56 -7.05
CA ARG A 24 -6.15 16.71 -8.15
C ARG A 24 -6.18 15.24 -7.73
N THR A 25 -6.46 14.36 -8.67
CA THR A 25 -6.40 12.93 -8.44
C THR A 25 -4.95 12.46 -8.58
N VAL A 26 -4.43 11.82 -7.54
CA VAL A 26 -3.11 11.20 -7.54
C VAL A 26 -3.28 9.69 -7.56
N LEU A 27 -2.54 9.02 -8.45
CA LEU A 27 -2.43 7.57 -8.47
C LEU A 27 -0.98 7.19 -8.14
N MET A 28 -0.82 6.35 -7.13
CA MET A 28 0.48 5.82 -6.72
C MET A 28 0.43 4.30 -6.70
N ALA A 29 1.53 3.66 -7.14
CA ALA A 29 1.79 2.26 -6.87
C ALA A 29 2.75 2.16 -5.70
N THR A 30 2.39 1.37 -4.69
CA THR A 30 3.23 1.10 -3.52
C THR A 30 3.24 -0.40 -3.25
N HIS A 31 4.38 -0.90 -2.78
CA HIS A 31 4.49 -2.25 -2.21
C HIS A 31 4.17 -2.27 -0.72
N SER A 32 4.17 -1.11 -0.05
CA SER A 32 3.88 -0.99 1.38
C SER A 32 2.39 -0.89 1.66
N LEU A 33 1.86 -1.87 2.38
CA LEU A 33 0.48 -1.81 2.89
C LEU A 33 0.26 -0.65 3.88
N ALA A 34 1.30 -0.22 4.60
CA ALA A 34 1.20 0.91 5.51
C ALA A 34 0.91 2.20 4.74
N ASP A 35 1.63 2.47 3.65
CA ASP A 35 1.36 3.64 2.80
C ASP A 35 0.00 3.54 2.11
N ALA A 36 -0.36 2.34 1.64
CA ALA A 36 -1.64 2.12 0.99
C ALA A 36 -2.84 2.32 1.97
N ARG A 37 -2.64 2.10 3.28
CA ARG A 37 -3.67 2.39 4.30
C ARG A 37 -3.96 3.88 4.47
N GLU A 38 -3.03 4.75 4.14
CA GLU A 38 -3.21 6.21 4.22
C GLU A 38 -3.95 6.77 2.99
N CYS A 39 -4.22 5.95 1.97
CA CYS A 39 -4.90 6.36 0.75
C CYS A 39 -6.43 6.31 0.90
N ASP A 40 -7.14 7.20 0.20
CA ASP A 40 -8.61 7.21 0.16
C ASP A 40 -9.17 5.92 -0.48
N LEU A 41 -8.46 5.39 -1.48
CA LEU A 41 -8.82 4.20 -2.24
C LEU A 41 -7.59 3.32 -2.49
N VAL A 42 -7.78 2.01 -2.39
CA VAL A 42 -6.78 1.00 -2.70
C VAL A 42 -7.29 0.09 -3.80
N LEU A 43 -6.45 -0.16 -4.80
CA LEU A 43 -6.63 -1.20 -5.80
C LEU A 43 -5.64 -2.33 -5.53
N LEU A 44 -6.15 -3.50 -5.14
CA LEU A 44 -5.36 -4.71 -5.11
C LEU A 44 -5.28 -5.32 -6.51
N LEU A 45 -4.06 -5.58 -6.97
CA LEU A 45 -3.78 -6.02 -8.33
C LEU A 45 -2.87 -7.25 -8.33
N ASN A 46 -3.28 -8.33 -9.00
CA ASN A 46 -2.43 -9.49 -9.29
C ASN A 46 -2.68 -9.96 -10.71
N THR A 47 -1.98 -9.33 -11.68
CA THR A 47 -2.21 -9.43 -13.14
C THR A 47 -3.63 -9.04 -13.62
N THR A 48 -4.58 -8.98 -12.69
CA THR A 48 -5.98 -8.63 -12.82
C THR A 48 -6.41 -7.87 -11.56
N PRO A 49 -7.39 -6.95 -11.66
CA PRO A 49 -7.98 -6.28 -10.50
C PRO A 49 -8.63 -7.30 -9.56
N ILE A 50 -8.24 -7.29 -8.29
CA ILE A 50 -8.78 -8.19 -7.26
C ILE A 50 -9.91 -7.52 -6.47
N ALA A 51 -9.68 -6.29 -6.01
CA ALA A 51 -10.62 -5.48 -5.26
C ALA A 51 -10.24 -3.99 -5.34
N ILE A 52 -11.24 -3.11 -5.28
CA ILE A 52 -11.06 -1.65 -5.21
C ILE A 52 -12.03 -1.06 -4.19
N GLY A 53 -11.56 -0.11 -3.38
CA GLY A 53 -12.37 0.53 -2.33
C GLY A 53 -11.51 1.13 -1.22
N PRO A 54 -12.14 1.58 -0.11
CA PRO A 54 -11.42 2.02 1.08
C PRO A 54 -10.50 0.92 1.63
N PRO A 55 -9.36 1.27 2.24
CA PRO A 55 -8.42 0.30 2.81
C PRO A 55 -9.06 -0.75 3.70
N ASP A 56 -9.99 -0.34 4.58
CA ASP A 56 -10.66 -1.22 5.55
C ASP A 56 -11.58 -2.27 4.90
N GLU A 57 -12.11 -1.98 3.71
CA GLU A 57 -12.96 -2.90 2.94
C GLU A 57 -12.12 -3.79 2.01
N VAL A 58 -10.99 -3.29 1.55
CA VAL A 58 -10.13 -3.97 0.58
C VAL A 58 -9.14 -4.93 1.24
N PHE A 59 -8.56 -4.54 2.38
CA PHE A 59 -7.56 -5.34 3.12
C PHE A 59 -8.16 -6.46 3.96
N THR A 60 -9.00 -7.28 3.31
CA THR A 60 -9.45 -8.55 3.88
C THR A 60 -8.42 -9.65 3.62
N GLU A 61 -8.37 -10.64 4.51
CA GLU A 61 -7.50 -11.80 4.36
C GLU A 61 -7.68 -12.47 2.99
N SER A 62 -8.94 -12.69 2.57
CA SER A 62 -9.23 -13.32 1.28
C SER A 62 -8.68 -12.51 0.10
N ASN A 63 -8.72 -11.18 0.15
CA ASN A 63 -8.19 -10.35 -0.91
C ASN A 63 -6.66 -10.36 -0.89
N LEU A 64 -6.05 -10.22 0.28
CA LEU A 64 -4.59 -10.24 0.44
C LEU A 64 -3.99 -11.57 -0.03
N VAL A 65 -4.59 -12.70 0.31
CA VAL A 65 -4.14 -14.03 -0.15
C VAL A 65 -4.26 -14.16 -1.67
N ARG A 66 -5.34 -13.66 -2.27
CA ARG A 66 -5.50 -13.65 -3.75
C ARG A 66 -4.49 -12.75 -4.45
N THR A 67 -4.07 -11.67 -3.81
CA THR A 67 -3.11 -10.71 -4.37
C THR A 67 -1.66 -11.15 -4.20
N PHE A 68 -1.27 -11.59 -3.01
CA PHE A 68 0.13 -11.85 -2.64
C PHE A 68 0.48 -13.34 -2.46
N GLY A 69 -0.52 -14.24 -2.54
CA GLY A 69 -0.33 -15.68 -2.34
C GLY A 69 0.01 -16.04 -0.88
N HIS A 70 0.91 -17.01 -0.69
CA HIS A 70 1.32 -17.50 0.64
C HIS A 70 2.29 -16.57 1.41
N ARG A 71 2.59 -15.37 0.88
CA ARG A 71 3.51 -14.40 1.50
C ARG A 71 2.86 -13.54 2.60
N VAL A 72 1.61 -13.84 2.96
CA VAL A 72 0.91 -13.16 4.05
C VAL A 72 1.26 -13.87 5.36
N VAL A 73 1.93 -13.17 6.28
CA VAL A 73 2.33 -13.69 7.59
C VAL A 73 1.36 -13.19 8.66
N HIS A 74 0.84 -14.12 9.46
CA HIS A 74 -0.05 -13.78 10.57
C HIS A 74 0.78 -13.34 11.79
N VAL A 75 0.54 -12.13 12.32
CA VAL A 75 1.16 -11.66 13.58
C VAL A 75 0.04 -11.23 14.53
N GLY A 76 -0.43 -12.16 15.36
CA GLY A 76 -1.58 -11.96 16.24
C GLY A 76 -2.88 -11.74 15.44
N ASP A 77 -3.81 -10.92 15.92
CA ASP A 77 -5.05 -10.56 15.19
C ASP A 77 -4.81 -9.63 13.98
N SER A 78 -3.55 -9.35 13.62
CA SER A 78 -3.20 -8.46 12.52
C SER A 78 -2.60 -9.24 11.35
N LEU A 79 -3.11 -9.00 10.14
CA LEU A 79 -2.53 -9.48 8.90
C LEU A 79 -1.36 -8.58 8.51
N THR A 80 -0.16 -9.16 8.49
CA THR A 80 1.06 -8.50 8.01
C THR A 80 1.56 -9.22 6.77
N VAL A 81 1.64 -8.55 5.63
CA VAL A 81 2.39 -9.11 4.50
C VAL A 81 3.87 -8.93 4.84
N ASP A 82 4.64 -10.01 4.75
CA ASP A 82 6.09 -9.94 4.93
C ASP A 82 6.69 -9.20 3.74
N ASP A 83 6.83 -7.89 3.92
CA ASP A 83 7.42 -6.92 3.00
C ASP A 83 8.96 -7.04 3.04
N HIS A 84 9.47 -8.27 3.03
CA HIS A 84 10.90 -8.55 2.99
C HIS A 84 11.47 -7.99 1.69
N HIS A 85 12.05 -6.79 1.80
CA HIS A 85 12.90 -6.16 0.80
C HIS A 85 14.11 -7.07 0.54
N GLU A 86 13.97 -8.05 -0.37
CA GLU A 86 15.13 -8.75 -0.92
C GLU A 86 15.74 -7.91 -2.06
N HIS A 87 16.83 -7.25 -1.68
CA HIS A 87 18.03 -6.85 -2.45
C HIS A 87 17.90 -6.27 -3.86
#